data_AF-A0A2P2ILN2-F1
#
_entry.id   AF-A0A2P2ILN2-F1
#
_cell.length_a   1.000
_cell.length_b   1.000
_cell.length_c   1.000
_cell.angle_alpha   90.00
_cell.angle_beta   90.00
_cell.angle_gamma   90.00
#
_symmetry.space_group_name_H-M   'P 1'
#
loop_
_entity.id
_entity.type
_entity.pdbx_description
1 polymer ?
#
loop_
_entity_poly.entity_id
_entity_poly.type
_entity_poly.pdbx_seq_one_letter_code
_entity_poly.pdbx_strand_id
1 'polypeptide(L)'
;MKGILKYWPIINSQKEMMFLGELEEILEGINMVEFQKIMVPLFWRIGCCISSSHFQVAERALFLWNNDQIVNLIAHNRHVILPIIFPALEKNMHNHWNQAVLNLTLNVRKMFSEMDDALFLSCVDQFKDEEEKLRMMAEKRKEAWRRVENAASLKPITENTAVLVTPLATSIAC
;
A
#
# COMPACT_ATOMS: atom_id res chain seq x y z
N MET A 1 5.45 1.31 -20.37
CA MET A 1 4.95 1.62 -19.02
C MET A 1 3.59 1.00 -18.66
N LYS A 2 2.50 1.21 -19.43
CA LYS A 2 1.19 0.57 -19.12
C LYS A 2 1.25 -0.97 -19.02
N GLY A 3 2.06 -1.63 -19.84
CA GLY A 3 2.28 -3.08 -19.76
C GLY A 3 2.98 -3.53 -18.47
N ILE A 4 4.08 -2.87 -18.09
CA ILE A 4 4.87 -3.19 -16.89
C ILE A 4 4.00 -3.13 -15.62
N LEU A 5 3.21 -2.05 -15.45
CA LEU A 5 2.34 -1.92 -14.28
C LEU A 5 1.18 -2.91 -14.29
N LYS A 6 0.67 -3.28 -15.48
CA LYS A 6 -0.41 -4.26 -15.63
C LYS A 6 0.03 -5.68 -15.26
N TYR A 7 1.27 -6.04 -15.57
CA TYR A 7 1.83 -7.38 -15.36
C TYR A 7 2.81 -7.45 -14.19
N TRP A 8 2.74 -6.48 -13.26
CA TRP A 8 3.67 -6.41 -12.13
C TRP A 8 3.61 -7.69 -11.29
N PRO A 9 4.73 -8.39 -11.08
CA PRO A 9 4.76 -9.64 -10.34
C PRO A 9 4.68 -9.39 -8.83
N ILE A 10 3.60 -9.80 -8.18
CA ILE A 10 3.40 -9.60 -6.72
C ILE A 10 3.83 -10.84 -5.91
N ILE A 11 3.95 -12.01 -6.54
CA ILE A 11 4.20 -13.30 -5.86
C ILE A 11 5.66 -13.74 -6.00
N ASN A 12 6.43 -13.17 -6.94
CA ASN A 12 7.79 -13.59 -7.25
C ASN A 12 8.75 -12.41 -7.08
N SER A 13 9.48 -12.38 -5.97
CA SER A 13 10.39 -11.30 -5.60
C SER A 13 11.52 -11.11 -6.60
N GLN A 14 12.05 -12.20 -7.19
CA GLN A 14 13.11 -12.11 -8.19
C GLN A 14 12.62 -11.40 -9.46
N LYS A 15 11.42 -11.73 -9.95
CA LYS A 15 10.81 -11.03 -11.09
C LYS A 15 10.47 -9.58 -10.74
N GLU A 16 10.04 -9.33 -9.51
CA GLU A 16 9.79 -7.96 -9.04
C GLU A 16 11.06 -7.12 -9.05
N MET A 17 12.19 -7.68 -8.60
CA MET A 17 13.49 -7.03 -8.69
C MET A 17 13.92 -6.77 -10.15
N MET A 18 13.69 -7.72 -11.06
CA MET A 18 13.96 -7.51 -12.48
C MET A 18 13.10 -6.36 -13.04
N PHE A 19 11.81 -6.32 -12.71
CA PHE A 19 10.91 -5.25 -13.14
C PHE A 19 11.32 -3.88 -12.59
N LEU A 20 11.83 -3.80 -11.36
CA LEU A 20 12.38 -2.56 -10.80
C LEU A 20 13.65 -2.11 -11.55
N GLY A 21 14.47 -3.05 -12.03
CA GLY A 21 15.61 -2.74 -12.89
C GLY A 21 15.21 -2.14 -14.23
N GLU A 22 14.33 -2.84 -14.96
CA GLU A 22 13.80 -2.35 -16.24
C GLU A 22 13.07 -1.00 -16.07
N LEU A 23 12.39 -0.82 -14.94
CA LEU A 23 11.72 0.42 -14.62
C LEU A 23 12.72 1.58 -14.47
N GLU A 24 13.85 1.36 -13.79
CA GLU A 24 14.90 2.37 -13.64
C GLU A 24 15.44 2.79 -15.01
N GLU A 25 15.82 1.84 -15.86
CA GLU A 25 16.34 2.13 -17.20
C GLU A 25 15.36 2.94 -18.05
N ILE A 26 14.05 2.61 -17.97
CA ILE A 26 13.02 3.37 -18.68
C ILE A 26 12.89 4.79 -18.13
N LEU A 27 12.95 4.96 -16.80
CA LEU A 27 12.84 6.28 -16.18
C LEU A 27 14.07 7.15 -16.43
N GLU A 28 15.24 6.56 -16.65
CA GLU A 28 16.45 7.32 -17.02
C GLU A 28 16.33 7.94 -18.42
N GLY A 29 15.63 7.27 -19.35
CA GLY A 29 15.41 7.76 -20.71
C GLY A 29 14.08 8.49 -20.97
N ILE A 30 13.17 8.58 -19.98
CA ILE A 30 11.84 9.16 -20.18
C ILE A 30 11.89 10.70 -20.16
N ASN A 31 11.11 11.34 -21.03
CA ASN A 31 10.92 12.79 -20.93
C ASN A 31 9.83 13.15 -19.90
N MET A 32 9.85 14.40 -19.43
CA MET A 32 8.94 14.90 -18.39
C MET A 32 7.45 14.74 -18.74
N VAL A 33 7.08 15.00 -20.01
CA VAL A 33 5.68 14.95 -20.45
C VAL A 33 5.13 13.53 -20.43
N GLU A 34 5.92 12.56 -20.89
CA GLU A 34 5.53 11.14 -20.83
C GLU A 34 5.52 10.63 -19.39
N PHE A 35 6.46 11.07 -18.56
CA PHE A 35 6.49 10.73 -17.14
C PHE A 35 5.22 11.18 -16.39
N GLN A 36 4.79 12.42 -16.60
CA GLN A 36 3.59 12.97 -15.95
C GLN A 36 2.32 12.19 -16.25
N LYS A 37 2.22 11.53 -17.42
CA LYS A 37 1.07 10.67 -17.79
C LYS A 37 0.97 9.40 -16.95
N ILE A 38 2.06 8.97 -16.32
CA ILE A 38 2.15 7.67 -15.63
C ILE A 38 2.57 7.76 -14.17
N MET A 39 3.06 8.91 -13.70
CA MET A 39 3.71 9.04 -12.39
C MET A 39 2.82 8.57 -11.23
N VAL A 40 1.51 8.84 -11.27
CA VAL A 40 0.60 8.47 -10.18
C VAL A 40 0.51 6.94 -9.99
N PRO A 41 0.07 6.14 -10.99
CA PRO A 41 0.01 4.69 -10.82
C PRO A 41 1.40 4.06 -10.67
N LEU A 42 2.44 4.68 -11.23
CA LEU A 42 3.81 4.23 -11.07
C LEU A 42 4.29 4.36 -9.62
N PHE A 43 4.20 5.55 -9.03
CA PHE A 43 4.69 5.77 -7.67
C PHE A 43 3.82 5.10 -6.62
N TRP A 44 2.54 4.84 -6.90
CA TRP A 44 1.74 3.95 -6.07
C TRP A 44 2.36 2.54 -6.03
N ARG A 45 2.79 2.01 -7.18
CA ARG A 45 3.46 0.70 -7.26
C ARG A 45 4.81 0.71 -6.55
N ILE A 46 5.63 1.74 -6.75
CA ILE A 46 6.91 1.90 -6.05
C ILE A 46 6.67 1.93 -4.53
N GLY A 47 5.64 2.64 -4.07
CA GLY A 47 5.24 2.65 -2.65
C GLY A 47 4.93 1.24 -2.12
N CYS A 48 4.25 0.39 -2.89
CA CYS A 48 4.04 -1.01 -2.52
C CYS A 48 5.36 -1.79 -2.41
N CYS A 49 6.30 -1.59 -3.34
CA CYS A 49 7.60 -2.26 -3.31
C CYS A 49 8.44 -1.80 -2.11
N ILE A 50 8.42 -0.50 -1.78
CA ILE A 50 9.05 0.05 -0.57
C ILE A 50 8.50 -0.64 0.67
N SER A 51 7.17 -0.78 0.78
CA SER A 51 6.51 -1.46 1.91
C SER A 51 6.59 -2.99 1.88
N SER A 52 7.35 -3.59 0.95
CA SER A 52 7.52 -5.05 0.89
C SER A 52 8.30 -5.55 2.12
N SER A 53 7.89 -6.68 2.68
CA SER A 53 8.65 -7.35 3.75
C SER A 53 9.90 -8.07 3.22
N HIS A 54 10.01 -8.26 1.91
CA HIS A 54 11.18 -8.86 1.27
C HIS A 54 12.25 -7.78 1.07
N PHE A 55 13.30 -7.82 1.90
CA PHE A 55 14.26 -6.71 1.99
C PHE A 55 14.89 -6.32 0.65
N GLN A 56 15.22 -7.27 -0.24
CA GLN A 56 15.83 -6.94 -1.54
C GLN A 56 14.90 -6.16 -2.47
N VAL A 57 13.58 -6.35 -2.35
CA VAL A 57 12.59 -5.61 -3.15
C VAL A 57 12.48 -4.18 -2.62
N ALA A 58 12.34 -4.04 -1.29
CA ALA A 58 12.26 -2.74 -0.63
C ALA A 58 13.53 -1.92 -0.85
N GLU A 59 14.70 -2.55 -0.68
CA GLU A 59 16.01 -1.97 -0.96
C GLU A 59 16.09 -1.49 -2.41
N ARG A 60 15.83 -2.38 -3.39
CA ARG A 60 15.93 -2.05 -4.82
C ARG A 60 15.00 -0.89 -5.22
N ALA A 61 13.82 -0.80 -4.60
CA ALA A 61 12.89 0.31 -4.83
C ALA A 61 13.38 1.63 -4.22
N LEU A 62 13.94 1.60 -3.01
CA LEU A 62 14.52 2.80 -2.37
C LEU A 62 15.77 3.30 -3.11
N PHE A 63 16.55 2.41 -3.71
CA PHE A 63 17.73 2.77 -4.52
C PHE A 63 17.40 3.62 -5.75
N LEU A 64 16.14 3.71 -6.20
CA LEU A 64 15.72 4.62 -7.27
C LEU A 64 16.04 6.10 -6.95
N TRP A 65 16.10 6.47 -5.67
CA TRP A 65 16.47 7.83 -5.24
C TRP A 65 17.96 8.15 -5.38
N ASN A 66 18.80 7.18 -5.75
CA ASN A 66 20.22 7.43 -6.04
C ASN A 66 20.47 7.80 -7.52
N ASN A 67 19.43 7.74 -8.36
CA ASN A 67 19.53 8.09 -9.77
C ASN A 67 19.12 9.56 -9.98
N ASP A 68 20.06 10.41 -10.40
CA ASP A 68 19.86 11.85 -10.55
C ASP A 68 18.72 12.20 -11.52
N GLN A 69 18.52 11.43 -12.60
CA GLN A 69 17.43 11.68 -13.53
C GLN A 69 16.07 11.39 -12.89
N ILE A 70 15.96 10.30 -12.13
CA ILE A 70 14.74 9.97 -11.40
C ILE A 70 14.47 11.02 -10.32
N VAL A 71 15.48 11.42 -9.55
CA VAL A 71 15.35 12.49 -8.54
C VAL A 71 14.90 13.79 -9.18
N ASN A 72 15.43 14.14 -10.36
CA ASN A 72 15.01 15.32 -11.11
C ASN A 72 13.53 15.24 -11.54
N LEU A 73 13.06 14.09 -12.03
CA LEU A 73 11.65 13.85 -12.34
C LEU A 73 10.76 14.00 -11.10
N ILE A 74 11.22 13.47 -9.96
CA ILE A 74 10.52 13.57 -8.67
C ILE A 74 10.42 15.02 -8.22
N ALA A 75 11.52 15.78 -8.26
CA ALA A 75 11.58 17.16 -7.78
C ALA A 75 10.59 18.09 -8.51
N HIS A 76 10.46 17.92 -9.84
CA HIS A 76 9.51 18.68 -10.65
C HIS A 76 8.04 18.31 -10.39
N ASN A 77 7.77 17.15 -9.82
CA ASN A 77 6.42 16.62 -9.61
C ASN A 77 6.13 16.28 -8.13
N ARG A 78 6.92 16.83 -7.21
CA ARG A 78 6.91 16.48 -5.78
C ARG A 78 5.56 16.66 -5.09
N HIS A 79 4.78 17.66 -5.49
CA HIS A 79 3.43 17.90 -4.96
C HIS A 79 2.46 16.75 -5.25
N VAL A 80 2.74 15.91 -6.25
CA VAL A 80 1.96 14.70 -6.54
C VAL A 80 2.64 13.46 -5.97
N ILE A 81 3.97 13.35 -6.10
CA ILE A 81 4.70 12.13 -5.75
C ILE A 81 4.88 11.95 -4.24
N LEU A 82 5.24 13.02 -3.52
CA LEU A 82 5.54 12.92 -2.09
C LEU A 82 4.32 12.43 -1.29
N PRO A 83 3.08 12.98 -1.46
CA PRO A 83 1.91 12.45 -0.76
C PRO A 83 1.62 10.96 -1.04
N ILE A 84 1.99 10.44 -2.22
CA ILE A 84 1.79 9.02 -2.56
C ILE A 84 2.82 8.12 -1.85
N ILE A 85 4.07 8.55 -1.80
CA ILE A 85 5.18 7.75 -1.25
C ILE A 85 5.29 7.88 0.26
N PHE A 86 4.95 9.03 0.82
CA PHE A 86 5.13 9.33 2.25
C PHE A 86 4.56 8.24 3.18
N PRO A 87 3.31 7.75 3.00
CA PRO A 87 2.77 6.68 3.84
C PRO A 87 3.59 5.38 3.80
N ALA A 88 4.23 5.06 2.66
CA ALA A 88 5.07 3.88 2.53
C ALA A 88 6.39 4.04 3.31
N LEU A 89 6.97 5.24 3.28
CA LEU A 89 8.18 5.57 4.06
C LEU A 89 7.92 5.52 5.57
N GLU A 90 6.81 6.10 6.05
CA GLU A 90 6.45 6.07 7.48
C GLU A 90 6.21 4.64 7.97
N LYS A 91 5.43 3.85 7.21
CA LYS A 91 5.18 2.45 7.57
C LYS A 91 6.47 1.64 7.65
N ASN A 92 7.43 1.87 6.75
CA ASN A 92 8.73 1.22 6.80
C ASN A 92 9.52 1.58 8.06
N MET A 93 9.54 2.86 8.43
CA MET A 93 10.25 3.32 9.63
C MET A 93 9.74 2.67 10.91
N HIS A 94 8.45 2.32 10.97
CA HIS A 94 7.86 1.66 12.13
C HIS A 94 7.97 0.13 12.11
N ASN A 95 7.95 -0.48 10.91
CA ASN A 95 7.65 -1.92 10.81
C ASN A 95 8.70 -2.74 10.04
N HIS A 96 9.64 -2.12 9.32
CA HIS A 96 10.59 -2.89 8.52
C HIS A 96 11.69 -3.50 9.40
N TRP A 97 11.90 -4.82 9.28
CA TRP A 97 12.81 -5.57 10.15
C TRP A 97 14.30 -5.42 9.78
N ASN A 98 14.60 -5.06 8.54
CA ASN A 98 15.98 -4.95 8.02
C ASN A 98 16.55 -3.54 8.23
N GLN A 99 17.72 -3.45 8.89
CA GLN A 99 18.37 -2.17 9.20
C GLN A 99 18.84 -1.39 7.97
N ALA A 100 19.32 -2.05 6.92
CA ALA A 100 19.77 -1.35 5.71
C ALA A 100 18.60 -0.65 5.01
N VAL A 101 17.45 -1.33 4.93
CA VAL A 101 16.21 -0.74 4.41
C VAL A 101 15.73 0.43 5.26
N LEU A 102 15.83 0.35 6.60
CA LEU A 102 15.51 1.48 7.49
C LEU A 102 16.43 2.68 7.22
N ASN A 103 17.74 2.46 7.07
CA ASN A 103 18.69 3.53 6.77
C ASN A 103 18.41 4.18 5.40
N LEU A 104 18.12 3.39 4.37
CA LEU A 104 17.72 3.90 3.05
C LEU A 104 16.40 4.69 3.14
N THR A 105 15.43 4.21 3.91
CA THR A 105 14.16 4.90 4.15
C THR A 105 14.41 6.27 4.80
N LEU A 106 15.28 6.36 5.82
CA LEU A 106 15.68 7.62 6.44
C LEU A 106 16.35 8.58 5.45
N ASN A 107 17.24 8.07 4.60
CA ASN A 107 17.90 8.89 3.58
C ASN A 107 16.89 9.48 2.60
N VAL A 108 15.96 8.68 2.08
CA VAL A 108 14.91 9.14 1.17
C VAL A 108 14.00 10.17 1.84
N ARG A 109 13.60 9.95 3.11
CA ARG A 109 12.83 10.93 3.89
C ARG A 109 13.58 12.26 4.00
N LYS A 110 14.88 12.21 4.32
CA LYS A 110 15.73 13.40 4.45
C LYS A 110 15.80 14.16 3.11
N MET A 111 16.00 13.46 1.99
CA MET A 111 15.99 14.07 0.66
C MET A 111 14.67 14.81 0.37
N PHE A 112 13.52 14.25 0.77
CA PHE A 112 12.23 14.92 0.57
C PHE A 112 12.04 16.15 1.46
N SER A 113 12.46 16.10 2.73
CA SER A 113 12.42 17.26 3.64
C SER A 113 13.36 18.37 3.15
N GLU A 114 14.57 18.04 2.68
CA GLU A 114 15.49 19.02 2.09
C GLU A 114 14.97 19.61 0.78
N MET A 115 14.19 18.84 0.02
CA MET A 115 13.60 19.27 -1.26
C MET A 115 12.42 20.25 -1.07
N ASP A 116 11.55 20.00 -0.10
CA ASP A 116 10.39 20.86 0.21
C ASP A 116 9.88 20.58 1.63
N ASP A 117 10.44 21.28 2.61
CA ASP A 117 10.14 21.04 4.03
C ASP A 117 8.66 21.31 4.37
N ALA A 118 8.08 22.36 3.79
CA ALA A 118 6.68 22.70 4.02
C ALA A 118 5.72 21.61 3.50
N LEU A 119 5.98 21.07 2.30
CA LEU A 119 5.22 19.95 1.76
C LEU A 119 5.42 18.68 2.58
N PHE A 120 6.67 18.41 3.01
CA PHE A 120 6.98 17.25 3.83
C PHE A 120 6.23 17.28 5.17
N LEU A 121 6.27 18.42 5.88
CA LEU A 121 5.52 18.61 7.13
C LEU A 121 4.00 18.49 6.90
N SER A 122 3.47 19.02 5.80
CA SER A 122 2.06 18.82 5.45
C SER A 122 1.71 17.34 5.26
N CYS A 123 2.60 16.52 4.70
CA CYS A 123 2.37 15.08 4.56
C CYS A 123 2.43 14.35 5.91
N VAL A 124 3.33 14.78 6.82
CA VAL A 124 3.39 14.27 8.19
C VAL A 124 2.05 14.47 8.91
N ASP A 125 1.48 15.66 8.83
CA ASP A 125 0.21 15.97 9.50
C ASP A 125 -0.97 15.23 8.87
N GLN A 126 -1.04 15.18 7.53
CA GLN A 126 -2.07 14.40 6.82
C GLN A 126 -2.02 12.92 7.20
N PHE A 127 -0.82 12.34 7.31
CA PHE A 127 -0.65 10.93 7.68
C PHE A 127 -1.15 10.65 9.11
N LYS A 128 -0.86 11.54 10.07
CA LYS A 128 -1.37 11.42 11.44
C LYS A 128 -2.90 11.48 11.49
N ASP A 129 -3.51 12.41 10.75
CA ASP A 129 -4.96 12.53 10.66
C ASP A 129 -5.61 11.28 10.05
N GLU A 130 -4.98 10.69 9.02
CA GLU A 130 -5.44 9.45 8.41
C GLU A 130 -5.31 8.26 9.35
N GLU A 131 -4.20 8.15 10.10
CA GLU A 131 -4.00 7.11 11.10
C GLU A 131 -5.06 7.16 12.20
N GLU A 132 -5.36 8.36 12.71
CA GLU A 132 -6.41 8.55 13.70
C GLU A 132 -7.80 8.13 13.16
N LYS A 133 -8.12 8.53 11.93
CA LYS A 133 -9.36 8.12 11.26
C LYS A 133 -9.44 6.60 11.10
N LEU A 134 -8.36 5.96 10.66
CA LEU A 134 -8.28 4.50 10.52
C LEU A 134 -8.47 3.80 11.87
N ARG A 135 -7.84 4.30 12.93
CA ARG A 135 -7.99 3.79 14.29
C ARG A 135 -9.43 3.90 14.79
N MET A 136 -10.07 5.05 14.61
CA MET A 136 -11.48 5.24 14.96
C MET A 136 -12.41 4.30 14.18
N MET A 137 -12.15 4.10 12.89
CA MET A 137 -12.93 3.16 12.06
C MET A 137 -12.73 1.70 12.50
N ALA A 138 -11.51 1.33 12.86
CA ALA A 138 -11.20 -0.01 13.38
C ALA A 138 -11.93 -0.28 14.70
N GLU A 139 -11.96 0.69 15.62
CA GLU A 139 -12.67 0.54 16.90
C GLU A 139 -14.18 0.44 16.70
N LYS A 140 -14.77 1.25 15.82
CA LYS A 140 -16.19 1.11 15.43
C LYS A 140 -16.50 -0.26 14.85
N ARG A 141 -15.61 -0.81 14.02
CA ARG A 141 -15.75 -2.15 13.44
C ARG A 141 -15.68 -3.23 14.52
N LYS A 142 -14.75 -3.10 15.47
CA LYS A 142 -14.59 -4.01 16.61
C LYS A 142 -15.82 -4.01 17.51
N GLU A 143 -16.37 -2.85 17.81
CA GLU A 143 -17.64 -2.70 18.55
C GLU A 143 -18.81 -3.37 17.83
N ALA A 144 -18.95 -3.13 16.51
CA ALA A 144 -20.00 -3.77 15.72
C ALA A 144 -19.90 -5.30 15.74
N TRP A 145 -18.68 -5.85 15.60
CA TRP A 145 -18.44 -7.30 15.70
C TRP A 145 -18.79 -7.86 17.08
N ARG A 146 -18.44 -7.14 18.16
CA ARG A 146 -18.77 -7.55 19.53
C ARG A 146 -20.28 -7.66 19.75
N ARG A 147 -21.07 -6.76 19.17
CA ARG A 147 -22.54 -6.83 19.23
C ARG A 147 -23.10 -8.05 18.51
N VAL A 148 -22.55 -8.37 17.34
CA VAL A 148 -22.93 -9.57 16.57
C VAL A 148 -22.58 -10.84 17.37
N GLU A 149 -21.38 -10.90 17.94
CA GLU A 149 -20.93 -12.04 18.74
C GLU A 149 -21.78 -12.24 20.01
N ASN A 150 -22.11 -11.15 20.71
CA ASN A 150 -23.00 -11.18 21.86
C ASN A 150 -24.40 -11.67 21.47
N ALA A 151 -24.96 -11.16 20.36
CA ALA A 151 -26.27 -11.58 19.87
C ALA A 151 -26.29 -13.06 19.45
N ALA A 152 -25.20 -13.56 18.87
CA ALA A 152 -25.07 -14.97 18.49
C ALA A 152 -24.84 -15.89 19.71
N SER A 153 -24.23 -15.38 20.78
CA SER A 153 -23.98 -16.13 22.02
C SER A 153 -25.25 -16.31 22.86
N LEU A 154 -26.27 -15.47 22.64
CA LEU A 154 -27.61 -15.69 23.18
C LEU A 154 -28.25 -16.86 22.42
N LYS A 155 -28.29 -18.05 23.05
CA LYS A 155 -29.02 -19.20 22.53
C LYS A 155 -30.47 -18.80 22.18
N PRO A 156 -31.09 -19.39 21.13
CA PRO A 156 -32.51 -19.17 20.91
C PRO A 156 -33.27 -19.69 22.13
N ILE A 157 -34.02 -18.81 22.78
CA ILE A 157 -35.12 -19.21 23.66
C ILE A 157 -36.21 -19.73 22.73
N THR A 158 -36.04 -20.95 22.24
CA THR A 158 -37.11 -21.74 21.64
C THR A 158 -37.27 -23.01 22.46
N GLU A 159 -37.68 -22.84 23.72
CA GLU A 159 -38.63 -23.79 24.27
C GLU A 159 -39.96 -23.54 23.52
N ASN A 160 -40.37 -24.50 22.70
CA ASN A 160 -41.70 -24.64 22.11
C ASN A 160 -42.06 -23.79 20.88
N THR A 161 -41.24 -23.82 19.82
CA THR A 161 -41.82 -23.70 18.47
C THR A 161 -41.39 -24.92 17.67
N ALA A 162 -42.27 -25.92 17.63
CA ALA A 162 -42.17 -27.03 16.73
C ALA A 162 -42.15 -26.50 15.29
N VAL A 163 -40.96 -26.38 14.71
CA VAL A 163 -40.81 -26.17 13.27
C VAL A 163 -41.14 -27.52 12.63
N LEU A 164 -42.38 -27.64 12.15
CA LEU A 164 -42.80 -28.72 11.26
C LEU A 164 -41.97 -28.62 9.98
N VAL A 165 -40.84 -29.34 9.95
CA VAL A 165 -40.14 -29.65 8.70
C VAL A 165 -41.03 -30.67 7.98
N THR A 166 -41.84 -30.18 7.04
CA THR A 166 -42.51 -31.06 6.08
C THR A 166 -41.45 -31.54 5.09
N PRO A 167 -41.21 -32.85 4.94
CA PRO A 167 -40.27 -33.34 3.95
C PRO A 167 -40.85 -33.07 2.55
N LEU A 168 -40.08 -32.39 1.70
CA LEU A 168 -40.43 -32.26 0.29
C LEU A 168 -40.35 -33.66 -0.34
N ALA A 169 -41.51 -34.26 -0.63
CA ALA A 169 -41.58 -35.53 -1.35
C ALA A 169 -41.02 -35.32 -2.76
N THR A 170 -39.82 -35.85 -3.02
CA THR A 170 -39.30 -36.04 -4.37
C THR A 170 -40.09 -37.16 -5.04
N SER A 171 -41.09 -36.79 -5.86
CA SER A 171 -41.67 -37.72 -6.82
C SER A 171 -40.70 -37.85 -7.99
N ILE A 172 -39.96 -38.95 -8.01
CA ILE A 172 -39.33 -39.47 -9.22
C ILE A 172 -40.45 -40.12 -10.01
N ALA A 173 -40.76 -39.59 -11.19
CA ALA A 173 -41.53 -40.27 -12.22
C ALA A 173 -40.61 -40.56 -13.41
N CYS A 174 -40.79 -41.77 -13.94
CA CYS A 174 -39.99 -42.54 -14.91
C CYS A 174 -39.28 -41.78 -16.03
#